data_AF-A0A496L9V5-F1
#
_entry.id   AF-A0A496L9V5-F1
#
_cell.length_a   1.000
_cell.length_b   1.000
_cell.length_c   1.000
_cell.angle_alpha   90.00
_cell.angle_beta   90.00
_cell.angle_gamma   90.00
#
_symmetry.space_group_name_H-M   'P 1'
#
loop_
_entity.id
_entity.type
_entity.pdbx_description
1 polymer ?
#
loop_
_entity_poly.entity_id
_entity_poly.type
_entity_poly.pdbx_seq_one_letter_code
_entity_poly.pdbx_strand_id
1 'polypeptide(L)'
;FTPCINSKLDEISALHLPRNREVEMVASLIDRQIHGAYKIYKSNYIAFDMLESGNSFRKFYSSEEKINFANYIDSRISKIDLVDVDIEFCRRTLLEMYANPLRNKMVADRYYQDNR
;
A
#
# COMPACT_ATOMS: atom_id res chain seq x y z
N PHE A 1 16.91 -3.47 6.00
CA PHE A 1 17.49 -2.17 5.63
C PHE A 1 17.22 -1.95 4.16
N THR A 2 16.72 -0.77 3.77
CA THR A 2 16.57 -0.42 2.35
C THR A 2 17.95 -0.06 1.80
N PRO A 3 18.40 -0.68 0.70
CA PRO A 3 19.73 -0.42 0.15
C PRO A 3 19.85 1.03 -0.36
N CYS A 4 21.05 1.59 -0.32
CA CYS A 4 21.35 2.87 -0.95
C CYS A 4 21.05 2.80 -2.46
N ILE A 5 20.52 3.90 -3.02
CA ILE A 5 20.10 3.95 -4.42
C ILE A 5 21.10 4.68 -5.34
N ASN A 6 22.24 5.17 -4.83
CA ASN A 6 23.18 5.98 -5.60
C ASN A 6 23.58 5.35 -6.94
N SER A 7 23.90 4.05 -6.96
CA SER A 7 24.27 3.37 -8.21
C SER A 7 23.17 3.44 -9.28
N LYS A 8 21.90 3.32 -8.87
CA LYS A 8 20.75 3.43 -9.77
C LYS A 8 20.51 4.88 -10.20
N LEU A 9 20.88 5.87 -9.38
CA LEU A 9 20.82 7.28 -9.76
C LEU A 9 21.88 7.59 -10.83
N ASP A 10 23.09 7.03 -10.68
CA ASP A 10 24.15 7.15 -11.68
C ASP A 10 23.73 6.51 -13.02
N GLU A 11 23.07 5.35 -12.98
CA GLU A 11 22.48 4.71 -14.16
C GLU A 11 21.44 5.60 -14.85
N ILE A 12 20.53 6.24 -14.10
CA ILE A 12 19.53 7.15 -14.67
C ILE A 12 20.20 8.38 -15.29
N SER A 13 21.19 8.97 -14.62
CA SER A 13 21.94 10.13 -15.12
C SER A 13 22.65 9.83 -16.43
N ALA A 14 23.22 8.63 -16.58
CA ALA A 14 23.91 8.19 -17.79
C ALA A 14 22.99 8.04 -19.02
N LEU A 15 21.66 8.00 -18.84
CA LEU A 15 20.71 7.96 -19.95
C LEU A 15 20.55 9.31 -20.67
N HIS A 16 21.08 10.40 -20.11
CA HIS A 16 21.03 11.76 -20.68
C HIS A 16 19.62 12.19 -21.13
N LEU A 17 18.61 11.85 -20.33
CA LEU A 17 17.21 12.17 -20.62
C LEU A 17 16.90 13.66 -20.41
N PRO A 18 15.82 14.18 -21.02
CA PRO A 18 15.25 15.47 -20.64
C PRO A 18 14.97 15.53 -19.13
N ARG A 19 15.21 16.70 -18.51
CA ARG A 19 15.19 16.85 -17.04
C ARG A 19 13.89 16.38 -16.38
N ASN A 20 12.75 16.59 -17.01
CA ASN A 20 11.45 16.11 -16.51
C ASN A 20 11.40 14.58 -16.42
N ARG A 21 11.89 13.88 -17.44
CA ARG A 21 11.91 12.41 -17.48
C ARG A 21 12.90 11.83 -16.48
N GLU A 22 14.04 12.47 -16.29
CA GLU A 22 15.01 12.11 -15.26
C GLU A 22 14.36 12.17 -13.86
N VAL A 23 13.68 13.28 -13.55
CA VAL A 23 12.98 13.46 -12.26
C VAL A 23 11.86 12.42 -12.07
N GLU A 24 11.07 12.13 -13.10
CA GLU A 24 10.03 11.08 -13.06
C GLU A 24 10.63 9.69 -12.75
N MET A 25 11.77 9.35 -13.36
CA MET A 25 12.44 8.07 -13.11
C MET A 25 13.00 7.98 -11.70
N VAL A 26 13.58 9.07 -11.19
CA VAL A 26 14.09 9.13 -9.81
C VAL A 26 12.94 9.00 -8.80
N ALA A 27 11.83 9.74 -8.99
CA ALA A 27 10.65 9.62 -8.13
C ALA A 27 10.10 8.19 -8.12
N SER A 28 9.95 7.59 -9.31
CA SER A 28 9.49 6.20 -9.44
C SER A 28 10.44 5.21 -8.77
N LEU A 29 11.76 5.44 -8.82
CA LEU A 29 12.74 4.62 -8.11
C LEU A 29 12.59 4.72 -6.59
N ILE A 30 12.41 5.93 -6.07
CA ILE A 30 12.20 6.17 -4.64
C ILE A 30 10.93 5.47 -4.16
N ASP A 31 9.81 5.66 -4.87
CA ASP A 31 8.53 5.03 -4.54
C ASP A 31 8.66 3.51 -4.48
N ARG A 32 9.30 2.89 -5.48
CA ARG A 32 9.53 1.44 -5.50
C ARG A 32 10.34 0.95 -4.30
N GLN A 33 11.35 1.70 -3.88
CA GLN A 33 12.18 1.33 -2.74
C GLN A 33 11.42 1.45 -1.42
N ILE A 34 10.62 2.51 -1.26
CA ILE A 34 9.76 2.71 -0.09
C ILE A 34 8.69 1.60 -0.03
N HIS A 35 7.95 1.39 -1.11
CA HIS A 35 6.88 0.41 -1.19
C HIS A 35 7.38 -1.02 -1.03
N GLY A 36 8.50 -1.36 -1.69
CA GLY A 36 9.16 -2.66 -1.55
C GLY A 36 9.64 -2.92 -0.12
N ALA A 37 9.97 -1.87 0.64
CA ALA A 37 10.41 -1.98 2.03
C ALA A 37 9.27 -2.08 3.06
N TYR A 38 8.00 -1.92 2.65
CA TYR A 38 6.88 -2.03 3.58
C TYR A 38 6.82 -3.40 4.24
N LYS A 39 6.63 -3.38 5.57
CA LYS A 39 6.25 -4.56 6.34
C LYS A 39 4.74 -4.70 6.29
N ILE A 40 4.27 -5.83 5.79
CA ILE A 40 2.84 -6.12 5.68
C ILE A 40 2.39 -6.92 6.90
N TYR A 41 1.27 -6.50 7.48
CA TYR A 41 0.59 -7.13 8.59
C TYR A 41 -0.74 -7.74 8.15
N LYS A 42 -1.32 -8.59 9.00
CA LYS A 42 -2.60 -9.26 8.74
C LYS A 42 -3.73 -8.28 8.41
N SER A 43 -3.77 -7.14 9.10
CA SER A 43 -4.76 -6.08 8.87
C SER A 43 -4.71 -5.52 7.44
N ASN A 44 -3.54 -5.47 6.80
CA ASN A 44 -3.44 -5.01 5.41
C ASN A 44 -4.11 -6.00 4.45
N TYR A 45 -3.92 -7.30 4.67
CA TYR A 45 -4.58 -8.36 3.89
C TYR A 45 -6.09 -8.38 4.11
N ILE A 46 -6.52 -8.27 5.38
CA ILE A 46 -7.94 -8.21 5.73
C ILE A 46 -8.60 -7.00 5.06
N ALA A 47 -7.99 -5.82 5.16
CA ALA A 47 -8.53 -4.60 4.57
C ALA A 47 -8.64 -4.70 3.04
N PHE A 48 -7.63 -5.28 2.38
CA PHE A 48 -7.67 -5.53 0.94
C PHE A 48 -8.84 -6.45 0.56
N ASP A 49 -8.96 -7.62 1.21
CA ASP A 49 -10.01 -8.58 0.91
C ASP A 49 -11.42 -8.02 1.24
N MET A 50 -11.55 -7.18 2.28
CA MET A 50 -12.80 -6.47 2.58
C MET A 50 -13.19 -5.46 1.50
N LEU A 51 -12.24 -4.69 0.95
CA LEU A 51 -12.51 -3.73 -0.13
C LEU A 51 -12.87 -4.40 -1.45
N GLU A 52 -12.16 -5.47 -1.81
CA GLU A 52 -12.39 -6.20 -3.07
C GLU A 52 -13.56 -7.19 -2.98
N SER A 53 -14.25 -7.27 -1.83
CA SER A 53 -15.27 -8.28 -1.54
C SER A 53 -14.78 -9.72 -1.82
N GLY A 54 -13.49 -9.96 -1.58
CA GLY A 54 -12.76 -11.16 -1.98
C GLY A 54 -12.22 -11.97 -0.80
N ASN A 55 -11.44 -13.00 -1.15
CA ASN A 55 -10.74 -13.87 -0.20
C ASN A 55 -9.33 -14.23 -0.70
N SER A 56 -8.74 -13.39 -1.55
CA SER A 56 -7.46 -13.65 -2.21
C SER A 56 -6.32 -13.85 -1.22
N PHE A 57 -6.44 -13.27 -0.03
CA PHE A 57 -5.45 -13.33 1.04
C PHE A 57 -5.94 -14.04 2.30
N ARG A 58 -7.04 -14.81 2.22
CA ARG A 58 -7.62 -15.55 3.37
C ARG A 58 -6.62 -16.47 4.09
N LYS A 59 -5.58 -16.96 3.41
CA LYS A 59 -4.53 -17.77 4.03
C LYS A 59 -3.62 -17.00 5.02
N PHE A 60 -3.68 -15.68 5.04
CA PHE A 60 -2.82 -14.83 5.87
C PHE A 60 -3.46 -14.40 7.19
N TYR A 61 -4.74 -14.72 7.42
CA TYR A 61 -5.47 -14.35 8.64
C TYR A 61 -6.60 -15.34 8.96
N SER A 62 -7.01 -15.41 10.23
CA SER A 62 -8.18 -16.20 10.64
C SER A 62 -9.50 -15.42 10.53
N SER A 63 -10.63 -16.12 10.54
CA SER A 63 -11.95 -15.48 10.58
C SER A 63 -12.12 -14.59 11.82
N GLU A 64 -11.56 -15.00 12.95
CA GLU A 64 -11.57 -14.22 14.20
C GLU A 64 -10.78 -12.92 14.05
N GLU A 65 -9.59 -12.97 13.42
CA GLU A 65 -8.79 -11.78 13.15
C GLU A 65 -9.51 -10.80 12.21
N LYS A 66 -10.26 -11.31 11.22
CA LYS A 66 -11.12 -10.50 10.35
C LYS A 66 -12.22 -9.79 11.13
N ILE A 67 -12.92 -10.50 12.02
CA ILE A 67 -13.97 -9.93 12.87
C ILE A 67 -13.40 -8.86 13.81
N ASN A 68 -12.27 -9.15 14.45
CA ASN A 68 -11.60 -8.20 15.34
C ASN A 68 -11.17 -6.92 14.61
N PHE A 69 -10.67 -7.05 13.38
CA PHE A 69 -10.33 -5.89 12.56
C PHE A 69 -11.55 -5.09 12.12
N ALA A 70 -12.66 -5.74 11.74
CA ALA A 70 -13.91 -5.06 11.41
C ALA A 70 -14.45 -4.25 12.60
N ASN A 71 -14.51 -4.86 13.79
CA ASN A 71 -14.90 -4.18 15.03
C ASN A 71 -13.98 -3.00 15.35
N TYR A 72 -12.68 -3.15 15.10
CA TYR A 72 -11.73 -2.05 15.25
C TYR A 72 -12.05 -0.88 14.31
N ILE A 73 -12.35 -1.13 13.02
CA ILE A 73 -12.75 -0.07 12.07
C ILE A 73 -14.02 0.63 12.55
N ASP A 74 -15.05 -0.13 12.95
CA ASP A 74 -16.29 0.45 13.44
C ASP A 74 -16.06 1.31 14.70
N SER A 75 -15.16 0.88 15.60
CA SER A 75 -14.75 1.67 16.77
C SER A 75 -13.96 2.95 16.44
N ARG A 76 -13.38 3.05 15.24
CA ARG A 76 -12.74 4.27 14.75
C ARG A 76 -13.75 5.23 14.16
N ILE A 77 -14.72 4.71 13.41
CA ILE A 77 -15.82 5.51 12.84
C ILE A 77 -16.69 6.10 13.95
N SER A 78 -16.97 5.35 15.02
CA SER A 78 -17.78 5.83 16.15
C SER A 78 -17.18 7.00 16.91
N LYS A 79 -15.90 7.34 16.68
CA LYS A 79 -15.23 8.51 17.26
C LYS A 79 -15.43 9.79 16.44
N ILE A 80 -16.08 9.70 15.27
CA ILE A 80 -16.37 10.86 14.43
C ILE A 80 -17.59 11.57 15.01
N ASP A 81 -17.36 12.79 15.49
CA ASP A 81 -18.39 13.66 16.06
C ASP A 81 -18.75 14.75 15.03
N LEU A 82 -19.58 14.38 14.07
CA LEU A 82 -20.11 15.27 13.04
C LEU A 82 -21.60 14.95 12.84
N VAL A 83 -22.36 15.95 12.39
CA VAL A 83 -23.74 15.74 11.94
C VAL A 83 -23.71 15.11 10.54
N ASP A 84 -24.62 14.16 10.27
CA ASP A 84 -24.78 13.50 8.96
C ASP A 84 -23.51 12.81 8.42
N VAL A 85 -22.84 12.02 9.26
CA VAL A 85 -21.64 11.25 8.86
C VAL A 85 -21.98 10.24 7.77
N ASP A 86 -21.26 10.31 6.65
CA ASP A 86 -21.23 9.24 5.65
C ASP A 86 -20.36 8.07 6.14
N ILE A 87 -21.00 7.15 6.87
CA ILE A 87 -20.36 5.98 7.48
C ILE A 87 -19.68 5.09 6.45
N GLU A 88 -20.28 4.91 5.28
CA GLU A 88 -19.73 4.05 4.22
C GLU A 88 -18.48 4.68 3.60
N PHE A 89 -18.51 5.99 3.36
CA PHE A 89 -17.32 6.72 2.94
C PHE A 89 -16.19 6.58 3.97
N CYS A 90 -16.47 6.82 5.26
CA CYS A 90 -15.48 6.69 6.31
C CYS A 90 -14.90 5.27 6.41
N ARG A 91 -15.75 4.24 6.33
CA ARG A 91 -15.31 2.83 6.33
C ARG A 91 -14.39 2.55 5.15
N ARG A 92 -14.80 2.95 3.94
CA ARG A 92 -13.99 2.76 2.74
C ARG A 92 -12.63 3.45 2.85
N THR A 93 -12.58 4.71 3.28
CA THR A 93 -11.32 5.45 3.43
C THR A 93 -10.39 4.82 4.48
N LEU A 94 -10.93 4.36 5.61
CA LEU A 94 -10.12 3.65 6.62
C LEU A 94 -9.58 2.33 6.08
N LEU A 95 -10.40 1.55 5.36
CA LEU A 95 -9.95 0.32 4.74
C LEU A 95 -8.88 0.59 3.66
N GLU A 96 -9.05 1.63 2.83
CA GLU A 96 -8.06 2.04 1.82
C GLU A 96 -6.70 2.35 2.48
N MET A 97 -6.71 3.09 3.59
CA MET A 97 -5.49 3.38 4.38
C MET A 97 -4.74 2.11 4.79
N TYR A 98 -5.45 1.06 5.21
CA TYR A 98 -4.82 -0.21 5.58
C TYR A 98 -4.50 -1.11 4.37
N ALA A 99 -5.25 -1.03 3.27
CA ALA A 99 -5.00 -1.86 2.08
C ALA A 99 -3.85 -1.33 1.21
N ASN A 100 -3.65 -0.01 1.17
CA ASN A 100 -2.66 0.64 0.29
C ASN A 100 -1.22 0.16 0.49
N PRO A 101 -0.70 -0.08 1.72
CA PRO A 101 0.63 -0.66 1.88
C PRO A 101 0.81 -2.00 1.16
N LEU A 102 -0.21 -2.87 1.18
CA LEU A 102 -0.17 -4.14 0.44
C LEU A 102 -0.22 -3.91 -1.07
N ARG A 103 -1.16 -3.08 -1.56
CA ARG A 103 -1.26 -2.73 -3.00
C ARG A 103 0.06 -2.21 -3.55
N ASN A 104 0.64 -1.23 -2.85
CA ASN A 104 1.87 -0.58 -3.26
C ASN A 104 3.05 -1.55 -3.27
N LYS A 105 3.15 -2.41 -2.25
CA LYS A 105 4.19 -3.46 -2.22
C LYS A 105 4.02 -4.45 -3.37
N MET A 106 2.81 -4.91 -3.66
CA MET A 106 2.55 -5.81 -4.80
C MET A 106 2.95 -5.19 -6.14
N VAL A 107 2.68 -3.90 -6.34
CA VAL A 107 3.10 -3.17 -7.55
C VAL A 107 4.63 -3.09 -7.63
N ALA A 108 5.31 -2.77 -6.52
CA ALA A 108 6.77 -2.72 -6.47
C ALA A 108 7.40 -4.11 -6.72
N ASP A 109 6.85 -5.16 -6.13
CA ASP A 109 7.35 -6.54 -6.30
C ASP A 109 7.17 -7.02 -7.75
N ARG A 110 6.03 -6.71 -8.40
CA ARG A 110 5.80 -7.05 -9.81
C ARG A 110 6.82 -6.37 -10.74
N TYR A 111 7.12 -5.09 -10.50
CA TYR A 111 8.15 -4.39 -11.28
C TYR A 111 9.50 -5.13 -11.25
N TYR A 112 9.92 -5.64 -10.08
CA TYR A 112 11.17 -6.40 -9.97
C TYR A 112 11.13 -7.77 -10.65
N GLN A 113 9.95 -8.37 -10.79
CA GLN A 113 9.77 -9.62 -11.53
C GLN A 113 9.87 -9.39 -13.04
N ASP A 114 9.31 -8.29 -13.54
CA ASP A 114 9.26 -7.97 -14.98
C ASP A 114 10.60 -7.40 -15.52
N ASN A 115 11.50 -6.92 -14.66
CA ASN A 115 12.76 -6.25 -15.03
C ASN A 115 14.01 -6.99 -14.49
N ARG A 116 13.91 -8.31 -14.31
CA ARG A 116 15.03 -9.22 -14.01
C ARG A 116 15.40 -10.01 -15.25
#